data_AF-A0A8J6DP55-F1
#
_entry.id   AF-A0A8J6DP55-F1
#
_cell.length_a   1.000
_cell.length_b   1.000
_cell.length_c   1.000
_cell.angle_alpha   90.00
_cell.angle_beta   90.00
_cell.angle_gamma   90.00
#
_symmetry.space_group_name_H-M   'P 1'
#
loop_
_entity.id
_entity.type
_entity.pdbx_description
1 polymer ?
#
loop_
_entity_poly.entity_id
_entity_poly.type
_entity_poly.pdbx_seq_one_letter_code
_entity_poly.pdbx_strand_id
1 'polypeptide(L)'
;FLIVLGCLILAVLTTFKEYETVSGDWLLLLETFAIFIFGAEFALRIWAAGCCCRYKGWRGRLKFARKPLCMLDIFVLIASVPVVAVGNQGNVLATSLRSLRFLQILRMLRMDRRGGTWKLLGSAICAHSKELITAWYIGFLTLILSSFLVYLVEKDVPEVDAQGEAMKEEFETYADALWWGLITLATIGYGDKTPKTWEGRLIAATFSLIGVSFFALPAGILGSGLALKVQEQHRQKHFEKRRKPAAELIQAAWRYYATNPNRLDLVATWRFYESIVSFPFFRQV
;
A
#
# COMPACT_ATOMS: atom_id res chain seq x y z
N PHE A 1 3.68 -2.45 -17.26
CA PHE A 1 3.59 -1.08 -16.72
C PHE A 1 3.11 -0.12 -17.79
N LEU A 2 3.89 0.10 -18.87
CA LEU A 2 3.53 1.05 -19.94
C LEU A 2 2.12 0.84 -20.52
N ILE A 3 1.70 -0.41 -20.73
CA ILE A 3 0.34 -0.74 -21.20
C ILE A 3 -0.74 -0.21 -20.23
N VAL A 4 -0.57 -0.41 -18.92
CA VAL A 4 -1.53 0.05 -17.89
C VAL A 4 -1.52 1.56 -17.78
N LEU A 5 -0.35 2.19 -17.82
CA LEU A 5 -0.21 3.63 -17.82
C LEU A 5 -0.86 4.26 -19.07
N GLY A 6 -0.68 3.63 -20.24
CA GLY A 6 -1.33 4.01 -21.49
C GLY A 6 -2.85 3.92 -21.41
N CYS A 7 -3.41 2.84 -20.85
CA CYS A 7 -4.85 2.76 -20.58
C CYS A 7 -5.32 3.93 -19.71
N LEU A 8 -4.59 4.25 -18.64
CA LEU A 8 -4.96 5.30 -17.69
C LEU A 8 -4.95 6.67 -18.37
N ILE A 9 -3.92 6.97 -19.15
CA ILE A 9 -3.80 8.24 -19.89
C ILE A 9 -4.96 8.37 -20.88
N LEU A 10 -5.22 7.34 -21.69
CA LEU A 10 -6.35 7.35 -22.64
C LEU A 10 -7.69 7.52 -21.92
N ALA A 11 -7.88 6.89 -20.77
CA ALA A 11 -9.09 7.04 -19.98
C ALA A 11 -9.27 8.45 -19.39
N VAL A 12 -8.19 9.11 -18.99
CA VAL A 12 -8.23 10.54 -18.63
C VAL A 12 -8.56 11.37 -19.87
N LEU A 13 -8.01 11.05 -21.04
CA LEU A 13 -8.33 11.77 -22.28
C LEU A 13 -9.81 11.63 -22.68
N THR A 14 -10.46 10.50 -22.40
CA THR A 14 -11.92 10.34 -22.64
C THR A 14 -12.79 11.27 -21.79
N THR A 15 -12.26 11.92 -20.75
CA THR A 15 -13.04 12.89 -19.96
C THR A 15 -13.21 14.22 -20.67
N PHE A 16 -12.35 14.52 -21.65
CA PHE A 16 -12.44 15.74 -22.45
C PHE A 16 -13.39 15.50 -23.62
N LYS A 17 -14.44 16.31 -23.72
CA LYS A 17 -15.47 16.19 -24.78
C LYS A 17 -14.87 16.23 -26.19
N GLU A 18 -13.78 16.96 -26.37
CA GLU A 18 -13.06 17.13 -27.64
C GLU A 18 -12.41 15.83 -28.16
N TYR A 19 -11.99 14.95 -27.24
CA TYR A 19 -11.23 13.73 -27.57
C TYR A 19 -11.97 12.44 -27.23
N GLU A 20 -13.26 12.54 -26.86
CA GLU A 20 -14.05 11.43 -26.33
C GLU A 20 -14.13 10.24 -27.30
N THR A 21 -14.45 10.49 -28.56
CA THR A 21 -14.64 9.46 -29.58
C THR A 21 -13.33 8.77 -29.95
N VAL A 22 -12.32 9.56 -30.34
CA VAL A 22 -11.00 9.04 -30.75
C VAL A 22 -10.32 8.30 -29.60
N SER A 23 -10.34 8.85 -28.39
CA SER A 23 -9.71 8.21 -27.23
C SER A 23 -10.47 6.97 -26.77
N GLY A 24 -11.80 6.95 -26.94
CA GLY A 24 -12.65 5.81 -26.62
C GLY A 24 -12.31 4.57 -27.44
N ASP A 25 -12.14 4.73 -28.75
CA ASP A 25 -11.80 3.63 -29.67
C ASP A 25 -10.42 3.03 -29.35
N TRP A 26 -9.40 3.90 -29.17
CA TRP A 26 -8.06 3.47 -28.76
C TRP A 26 -8.06 2.81 -27.39
N LEU A 27 -8.88 3.30 -26.46
CA LEU A 27 -9.02 2.72 -25.13
C LEU A 27 -9.59 1.31 -25.18
N LEU A 28 -10.65 1.08 -25.97
CA LEU A 28 -11.28 -0.23 -26.14
C LEU A 28 -10.30 -1.25 -26.75
N LEU A 29 -9.56 -0.85 -27.79
CA LEU A 29 -8.55 -1.69 -28.43
C LEU A 29 -7.45 -2.10 -27.44
N LEU A 30 -6.89 -1.11 -26.74
CA LEU A 30 -5.80 -1.33 -25.79
C LEU A 30 -6.29 -2.15 -24.59
N GLU A 31 -7.51 -1.92 -24.11
CA GLU A 31 -8.11 -2.69 -23.02
C GLU A 31 -8.34 -4.16 -23.41
N THR A 32 -8.86 -4.43 -24.60
CA THR A 32 -9.03 -5.79 -25.13
C THR A 32 -7.68 -6.51 -25.18
N PHE A 33 -6.64 -5.84 -25.70
CA PHE A 33 -5.29 -6.38 -25.75
C PHE A 33 -4.71 -6.63 -24.35
N ALA A 34 -4.93 -5.70 -23.42
CA ALA A 34 -4.49 -5.82 -22.03
C ALA A 34 -5.16 -7.01 -21.32
N ILE A 35 -6.46 -7.24 -21.52
CA ILE A 35 -7.18 -8.39 -20.95
C ILE A 35 -6.56 -9.70 -21.44
N PHE A 36 -6.26 -9.82 -22.74
CA PHE A 36 -5.65 -11.03 -23.28
C PHE A 36 -4.26 -11.28 -22.70
N ILE A 37 -3.38 -10.27 -22.70
CA ILE A 37 -2.04 -10.37 -22.11
C ILE A 37 -2.11 -10.72 -20.63
N PHE A 38 -2.95 -10.03 -19.86
CA PHE A 38 -3.03 -10.23 -18.42
C PHE A 38 -3.71 -11.54 -18.04
N GLY A 39 -4.71 -11.99 -18.81
CA GLY A 39 -5.31 -13.31 -18.67
C GLY A 39 -4.30 -14.41 -18.93
N ALA A 40 -3.52 -14.29 -20.02
CA ALA A 40 -2.46 -15.25 -20.35
C ALA A 40 -1.35 -15.27 -19.27
N GLU A 41 -0.88 -14.10 -18.83
CA GLU A 41 0.12 -13.99 -17.75
C GLU A 41 -0.38 -14.60 -16.44
N PHE A 42 -1.64 -14.38 -16.09
CA PHE A 42 -2.25 -14.94 -14.89
C PHE A 42 -2.39 -16.47 -14.97
N ALA A 43 -2.85 -17.00 -16.11
CA ALA A 43 -2.96 -18.43 -16.34
C ALA A 43 -1.59 -19.12 -16.28
N LEU A 44 -0.59 -18.58 -16.98
CA LEU A 44 0.80 -19.07 -16.95
C LEU A 44 1.37 -19.01 -15.53
N ARG A 45 1.07 -17.96 -14.75
CA ARG A 45 1.52 -17.82 -13.36
C ARG A 45 0.91 -18.89 -12.45
N ILE A 46 -0.39 -19.19 -12.58
CA ILE A 46 -1.02 -20.28 -11.81
C ILE A 46 -0.40 -21.64 -12.19
N TRP A 47 -0.16 -21.87 -13.47
CA TRP A 47 0.46 -23.11 -13.95
C TRP A 47 1.88 -23.27 -13.40
N ALA A 48 2.72 -22.23 -13.55
CA ALA A 48 4.10 -22.20 -13.06
C ALA A 48 4.20 -22.25 -11.53
N ALA A 49 3.20 -21.78 -10.77
CA ALA A 49 3.17 -21.91 -9.32
C ALA A 49 3.24 -23.38 -8.85
N GLY A 50 2.85 -24.34 -9.72
CA GLY A 50 2.97 -25.77 -9.47
C GLY A 50 4.41 -26.29 -9.31
N CYS A 51 5.43 -25.53 -9.71
CA CYS A 51 6.84 -25.90 -9.51
C CYS A 51 7.25 -25.89 -8.03
N CYS A 52 6.56 -25.12 -7.18
CA CYS A 52 6.83 -25.10 -5.75
C CYS A 52 6.17 -26.28 -5.04
N CYS A 53 6.93 -27.05 -4.25
CA CYS A 53 6.41 -28.16 -3.43
C CYS A 53 5.22 -27.76 -2.54
N ARG A 54 5.17 -26.48 -2.10
CA ARG A 54 4.10 -25.90 -1.28
C ARG A 54 2.76 -25.73 -2.01
N TYR A 55 2.77 -25.68 -3.34
CA TYR A 55 1.59 -25.41 -4.18
C TYR A 55 1.26 -26.56 -5.14
N LYS A 56 1.71 -27.78 -4.83
CA LYS A 56 1.44 -28.98 -5.63
C LYS A 56 -0.05 -29.38 -5.55
N GLY A 57 -0.59 -29.82 -6.69
CA GLY A 57 -1.99 -30.25 -6.81
C GLY A 57 -3.03 -29.12 -6.84
N TRP A 58 -4.29 -29.48 -7.04
CA TRP A 58 -5.41 -28.53 -7.16
C TRP A 58 -5.61 -27.66 -5.91
N ARG A 59 -5.54 -28.28 -4.71
CA ARG A 59 -5.65 -27.57 -3.42
C ARG A 59 -4.49 -26.58 -3.21
N GLY A 60 -3.29 -26.92 -3.67
CA GLY A 60 -2.12 -26.05 -3.63
C GLY A 60 -2.27 -24.82 -4.53
N ARG A 61 -2.77 -25.02 -5.76
CA ARG A 61 -3.06 -23.93 -6.71
C ARG A 61 -4.16 -22.99 -6.20
N LEU A 62 -5.23 -23.52 -5.62
CA LEU A 62 -6.29 -22.69 -5.02
C LEU A 62 -5.78 -21.86 -3.82
N LYS A 63 -4.87 -22.43 -3.02
CA LYS A 63 -4.20 -21.70 -1.94
C LYS A 63 -3.31 -20.58 -2.45
N PHE A 64 -2.71 -20.73 -3.63
CA PHE A 64 -1.97 -19.65 -4.30
C PHE A 64 -2.90 -18.54 -4.80
N ALA A 65 -4.02 -18.90 -5.43
CA ALA A 65 -5.02 -17.94 -5.91
C ALA A 65 -5.65 -17.09 -4.78
N ARG A 66 -5.78 -17.64 -3.56
CA ARG A 66 -6.28 -16.92 -2.36
C ARG A 66 -5.34 -15.85 -1.78
N LYS A 67 -4.15 -15.65 -2.34
CA LYS A 67 -3.30 -14.52 -1.93
C LYS A 67 -3.99 -13.18 -2.32
N PRO A 68 -3.93 -12.13 -1.49
CA PRO A 68 -4.68 -10.88 -1.72
C PRO A 68 -4.35 -10.23 -3.06
N LEU A 69 -3.07 -10.24 -3.47
CA LEU A 69 -2.65 -9.71 -4.78
C LEU A 69 -3.17 -10.54 -5.96
N CYS A 70 -3.31 -11.86 -5.80
CA CYS A 70 -3.88 -12.73 -6.83
C CYS A 70 -5.40 -12.61 -6.87
N MET A 71 -6.05 -12.40 -5.73
CA MET A 71 -7.49 -12.12 -5.67
C MET A 71 -7.83 -10.80 -6.35
N LEU A 72 -7.04 -9.75 -6.13
CA LEU A 72 -7.18 -8.49 -6.84
C LEU A 72 -7.03 -8.69 -8.36
N ASP A 73 -6.04 -9.47 -8.78
CA ASP A 73 -5.82 -9.79 -10.20
C ASP A 73 -7.03 -10.47 -10.86
N ILE A 74 -7.58 -11.50 -10.20
CA ILE A 74 -8.79 -12.20 -10.64
C ILE A 74 -9.98 -11.22 -10.70
N PHE A 75 -10.17 -10.43 -9.65
CA PHE A 75 -11.27 -9.47 -9.55
C PHE A 75 -11.21 -8.44 -10.69
N VAL A 76 -10.04 -7.86 -10.96
CA VAL A 76 -9.85 -6.89 -12.05
C VAL A 76 -10.07 -7.55 -13.42
N LEU A 77 -9.57 -8.78 -13.63
CA LEU A 77 -9.77 -9.50 -14.89
C LEU A 77 -11.26 -9.80 -15.13
N ILE A 78 -11.96 -10.35 -14.13
CA ILE A 78 -13.40 -10.66 -14.22
C ILE A 78 -14.21 -9.38 -14.43
N ALA A 79 -13.91 -8.31 -13.70
CA ALA A 79 -14.64 -7.05 -13.84
C ALA A 79 -14.42 -6.38 -15.21
N SER A 80 -13.29 -6.61 -15.88
CA SER A 80 -12.99 -6.02 -17.19
C SER A 80 -13.67 -6.71 -18.39
N VAL A 81 -13.98 -8.01 -18.28
CA VAL A 81 -14.54 -8.79 -19.40
C VAL A 81 -15.94 -8.33 -19.82
N PRO A 82 -16.92 -8.17 -18.91
CA PRO A 82 -18.26 -7.68 -19.28
C PRO A 82 -18.21 -6.29 -19.90
N VAL A 83 -17.27 -5.45 -19.49
CA VAL A 83 -17.25 -4.06 -19.93
C VAL A 83 -16.77 -3.92 -21.38
N VAL A 84 -15.81 -4.75 -21.80
CA VAL A 84 -15.42 -4.85 -23.22
C VAL A 84 -16.52 -5.50 -24.06
N ALA A 85 -17.19 -6.53 -23.53
CA ALA A 85 -18.29 -7.19 -24.24
C ALA A 85 -19.48 -6.25 -24.48
N VAL A 86 -19.80 -5.40 -23.50
CA VAL A 86 -20.87 -4.40 -23.59
C VAL A 86 -20.46 -3.19 -24.45
N GLY A 87 -19.19 -2.80 -24.43
CA GLY A 87 -18.66 -1.70 -25.26
C GLY A 87 -18.79 -1.94 -26.77
N ASN A 88 -18.80 -3.20 -27.21
CA ASN A 88 -18.94 -3.56 -28.62
C ASN A 88 -20.38 -3.41 -29.15
N GLN A 89 -21.36 -3.21 -28.27
CA GLN A 89 -22.77 -3.05 -28.61
C GLN A 89 -23.18 -1.62 -28.23
N GLY A 90 -22.91 -0.68 -29.14
CA GLY A 90 -22.78 0.78 -28.95
C GLY A 90 -23.91 1.58 -28.27
N ASN A 91 -24.89 0.97 -27.61
CA ASN A 91 -26.01 1.66 -26.95
C ASN A 91 -25.80 1.98 -25.46
N VAL A 92 -24.66 1.65 -24.86
CA VAL A 92 -24.44 1.75 -23.38
C VAL A 92 -23.07 2.35 -23.00
N LEU A 93 -22.48 3.12 -23.92
CA LEU A 93 -21.15 3.73 -23.79
C LEU A 93 -21.03 4.68 -22.59
N ALA A 94 -22.01 5.55 -22.32
CA ALA A 94 -21.87 6.58 -21.29
C ALA A 94 -21.79 6.05 -19.85
N THR A 95 -22.57 5.01 -19.52
CA THR A 95 -22.58 4.41 -18.17
C THR A 95 -21.40 3.47 -17.96
N SER A 96 -20.94 2.79 -19.02
CA SER A 96 -19.82 1.83 -18.96
C SER A 96 -18.46 2.51 -18.84
N LEU A 97 -18.28 3.69 -19.44
CA LEU A 97 -17.02 4.44 -19.36
C LEU A 97 -16.67 4.91 -17.94
N ARG A 98 -17.67 5.15 -17.09
CA ARG A 98 -17.45 5.62 -15.71
C ARG A 98 -16.91 4.51 -14.80
N SER A 99 -17.38 3.28 -14.97
CA SER A 99 -16.90 2.11 -14.20
C SER A 99 -15.53 1.60 -14.68
N LEU A 100 -15.22 1.73 -15.97
CA LEU A 100 -13.89 1.42 -16.54
C LEU A 100 -12.75 2.19 -15.86
N ARG A 101 -12.96 3.49 -15.59
CA ARG A 101 -11.94 4.36 -14.97
C ARG A 101 -11.51 3.84 -13.60
N PHE A 102 -12.47 3.37 -12.81
CA PHE A 102 -12.19 2.82 -11.47
C PHE A 102 -11.40 1.50 -11.55
N LEU A 103 -11.77 0.61 -12.50
CA LEU A 103 -11.06 -0.66 -12.72
C LEU A 103 -9.60 -0.46 -13.19
N GLN A 104 -9.33 0.60 -13.94
CA GLN A 104 -7.98 0.93 -14.42
C GLN A 104 -7.08 1.42 -13.27
N ILE A 105 -7.61 2.20 -12.34
CA ILE A 105 -6.88 2.59 -11.12
C ILE A 105 -6.55 1.35 -10.29
N LEU A 106 -7.50 0.41 -10.13
CA LEU A 106 -7.25 -0.87 -9.47
C LEU A 106 -6.16 -1.70 -10.19
N ARG A 107 -6.05 -1.61 -11.52
CA ARG A 107 -5.00 -2.29 -12.30
C ARG A 107 -3.60 -1.77 -11.97
N MET A 108 -3.43 -0.50 -11.60
CA MET A 108 -2.16 0.05 -11.12
C MET A 108 -1.74 -0.56 -9.78
N LEU A 109 -2.69 -0.90 -8.91
CA LEU A 109 -2.41 -1.52 -7.61
C LEU A 109 -1.77 -2.92 -7.72
N ARG A 110 -2.05 -3.65 -8.81
CA ARG A 110 -1.39 -4.94 -9.12
C ARG A 110 0.11 -4.79 -9.41
N MET A 111 0.59 -3.59 -9.77
CA MET A 111 1.99 -3.39 -10.15
C MET A 111 2.97 -3.75 -9.02
N ASP A 112 2.56 -3.64 -7.76
CA ASP A 112 3.32 -4.22 -6.64
C ASP A 112 3.11 -5.74 -6.54
N ARG A 113 3.75 -6.47 -7.48
CA ARG A 113 3.60 -7.93 -7.65
C ARG A 113 4.02 -8.75 -6.43
N ARG A 114 4.92 -8.24 -5.57
CA ARG A 114 5.45 -8.97 -4.41
C ARG A 114 4.87 -8.47 -3.08
N GLY A 115 4.12 -7.36 -3.10
CA GLY A 115 3.68 -6.65 -1.90
C GLY A 115 4.88 -6.22 -1.05
N GLY A 116 6.04 -6.06 -1.67
CA GLY A 116 7.29 -5.77 -0.97
C GLY A 116 7.26 -4.37 -0.40
N THR A 117 6.75 -3.42 -1.18
CA THR A 117 6.58 -2.02 -0.79
C THR A 117 5.57 -1.92 0.34
N TRP A 118 4.41 -2.57 0.22
CA TRP A 118 3.41 -2.60 1.29
C TRP A 118 3.90 -3.25 2.58
N LYS A 119 4.70 -4.33 2.49
CA LYS A 119 5.31 -4.96 3.66
C LYS A 119 6.38 -4.09 4.30
N LEU A 120 7.21 -3.42 3.50
CA LEU A 120 8.24 -2.50 3.98
C LEU A 120 7.60 -1.32 4.70
N LEU A 121 6.61 -0.68 4.05
CA LEU A 121 5.86 0.44 4.58
C LEU A 121 5.08 0.04 5.84
N GLY A 122 4.31 -1.06 5.80
CA GLY A 122 3.57 -1.56 6.95
C GLY A 122 4.48 -1.93 8.11
N SER A 123 5.63 -2.55 7.84
CA SER A 123 6.63 -2.81 8.87
C SER A 123 7.21 -1.52 9.45
N ALA A 124 7.38 -0.45 8.65
CA ALA A 124 7.92 0.83 9.13
C ALA A 124 6.90 1.54 10.02
N ILE A 125 5.63 1.55 9.60
CA ILE A 125 4.50 2.03 10.39
C ILE A 125 4.39 1.26 11.70
N CYS A 126 4.48 -0.08 11.68
CA CYS A 126 4.39 -0.87 12.91
C CYS A 126 5.54 -0.58 13.88
N ALA A 127 6.76 -0.34 13.36
CA ALA A 127 7.93 -0.02 14.18
C ALA A 127 7.75 1.30 14.94
N HIS A 128 7.20 2.32 14.25
CA HIS A 128 6.96 3.66 14.81
C HIS A 128 5.48 3.91 15.13
N SER A 129 4.71 2.86 15.43
CA SER A 129 3.25 2.96 15.58
C SER A 129 2.85 3.83 16.76
N LYS A 130 3.59 3.77 17.87
CA LYS A 130 3.35 4.59 19.06
C LYS A 130 3.54 6.08 18.77
N GLU A 131 4.65 6.44 18.14
CA GLU A 131 4.98 7.82 17.78
C GLU A 131 3.95 8.39 16.78
N LEU A 132 3.54 7.59 15.79
CA LEU A 132 2.54 7.98 14.81
C LEU A 132 1.16 8.19 15.44
N ILE A 133 0.72 7.29 16.31
CA ILE A 133 -0.57 7.40 17.02
C ILE A 133 -0.56 8.64 17.92
N THR A 134 0.53 8.91 18.65
CA THR A 134 0.64 10.12 19.48
C THR A 134 0.58 11.39 18.64
N ALA A 135 1.28 11.45 17.50
CA ALA A 135 1.23 12.59 16.60
C ALA A 135 -0.18 12.82 16.02
N TRP A 136 -0.86 11.75 15.57
CA TRP A 136 -2.24 11.82 15.10
C TRP A 136 -3.21 12.27 16.19
N TYR A 137 -3.08 11.72 17.40
CA TYR A 137 -3.94 12.06 18.53
C TYR A 137 -3.81 13.54 18.89
N ILE A 138 -2.59 14.05 19.06
CA ILE A 138 -2.36 15.47 19.39
C ILE A 138 -2.79 16.36 18.22
N GLY A 139 -2.45 16.02 16.99
CA GLY A 139 -2.86 16.80 15.81
C GLY A 139 -4.38 16.90 15.68
N PHE A 140 -5.11 15.79 15.87
CA PHE A 140 -6.57 15.78 15.81
C PHE A 140 -7.22 16.55 16.96
N LEU A 141 -6.63 16.47 18.17
CA LEU A 141 -7.06 17.28 19.30
C LEU A 141 -6.88 18.77 19.03
N THR A 142 -5.73 19.18 18.50
CA THR A 142 -5.45 20.57 18.08
C THR A 142 -6.42 21.02 16.99
N LEU A 143 -6.75 20.16 16.01
CA LEU A 143 -7.71 20.44 14.96
C LEU A 143 -9.10 20.74 15.53
N ILE A 144 -9.61 19.87 16.41
CA ILE A 144 -10.93 20.06 17.03
C ILE A 144 -10.96 21.34 17.87
N LEU A 145 -9.95 21.55 18.73
CA LEU A 145 -9.88 22.72 19.60
C LEU A 145 -9.78 24.03 18.79
N SER A 146 -8.91 24.08 17.78
CA SER A 146 -8.74 25.24 16.92
C SER A 146 -10.04 25.57 16.17
N SER A 147 -10.68 24.55 15.59
CA SER A 147 -11.91 24.74 14.81
C SER A 147 -13.06 25.21 15.70
N PHE A 148 -13.17 24.67 16.91
CA PHE A 148 -14.20 25.06 17.86
C PHE A 148 -14.02 26.50 18.37
N LEU A 149 -12.80 26.88 18.73
CA LEU A 149 -12.51 28.24 19.20
C LEU A 149 -12.74 29.29 18.12
N VAL A 150 -12.30 29.02 16.88
CA VAL A 150 -12.53 29.93 15.76
C VAL A 150 -14.01 30.01 15.41
N TYR A 151 -14.74 28.89 15.45
CA TYR A 151 -16.19 28.89 15.28
C TYR A 151 -16.89 29.77 16.31
N LEU A 152 -16.54 29.66 17.61
CA LEU A 152 -17.18 30.46 18.65
C LEU A 152 -16.97 31.96 18.47
N VAL A 153 -15.83 32.38 17.93
CA VAL A 153 -15.48 33.79 17.73
C VAL A 153 -16.05 34.35 16.43
N GLU A 154 -16.08 33.54 15.36
CA GLU A 154 -16.48 34.00 14.03
C GLU A 154 -17.96 33.74 13.69
N LYS A 155 -18.70 32.94 14.47
CA LYS A 155 -20.10 32.56 14.17
C LYS A 155 -21.08 33.75 14.14
N ASP A 156 -20.79 34.85 14.83
CA ASP A 156 -21.70 35.99 14.96
C ASP A 156 -21.25 37.19 14.10
N VAL A 157 -20.28 36.98 13.19
CA VAL A 157 -19.66 38.03 12.39
C VAL A 157 -20.34 38.05 11.01
N PRO A 158 -21.22 39.04 10.74
CA PRO A 158 -21.85 39.16 9.43
C PRO A 158 -20.80 39.50 8.38
N GLU A 159 -20.78 38.74 7.29
CA GLU A 159 -19.89 38.98 6.16
C GLU A 159 -20.50 40.03 5.24
N VAL A 160 -19.69 41.01 4.84
CA VAL A 160 -20.11 42.13 3.98
C VAL A 160 -19.23 42.11 2.73
N ASP A 161 -19.86 41.99 1.57
CA ASP A 161 -19.18 42.05 0.27
C ASP A 161 -18.57 43.45 0.02
N ALA A 162 -17.66 43.55 -0.95
CA ALA A 162 -17.06 44.83 -1.38
C ALA A 162 -18.10 45.88 -1.83
N GLN A 163 -19.34 45.46 -2.10
CA GLN A 163 -20.49 46.28 -2.47
C GLN A 163 -21.43 46.62 -1.30
N GLY A 164 -21.14 46.15 -0.08
CA GLY A 164 -21.95 46.44 1.11
C GLY A 164 -23.16 45.53 1.31
N GLU A 165 -23.31 44.48 0.50
CA GLU A 165 -24.38 43.47 0.64
C GLU A 165 -23.97 42.40 1.65
N ALA A 166 -24.92 41.93 2.46
CA ALA A 166 -24.69 40.85 3.42
C ALA A 166 -24.51 39.53 2.67
N MET A 167 -23.29 38.99 2.70
CA MET A 167 -22.98 37.67 2.16
C MET A 167 -23.36 36.59 3.20
N LYS A 168 -23.45 35.33 2.77
CA LYS A 168 -23.60 34.20 3.70
C LYS A 168 -22.41 34.15 4.66
N GLU A 169 -22.67 33.85 5.92
CA GLU A 169 -21.63 33.71 6.94
C GLU A 169 -20.61 32.62 6.53
N GLU A 170 -19.31 32.94 6.47
CA GLU A 170 -18.26 31.95 6.15
C GLU A 170 -18.27 30.73 7.11
N PHE A 171 -18.69 30.94 8.37
CA PHE A 171 -18.71 29.96 9.47
C PHE A 171 -20.12 29.65 10.01
N GLU A 172 -21.10 29.37 9.13
CA GLU A 172 -22.48 28.99 9.51
C GLU A 172 -22.53 27.76 10.45
N THR A 173 -21.71 26.74 10.20
CA THR A 173 -21.73 25.48 10.95
C THR A 173 -20.37 25.11 11.52
N TYR A 174 -20.37 24.31 12.60
CA TYR A 174 -19.12 23.74 13.11
C TYR A 174 -18.38 22.88 12.06
N ALA A 175 -19.10 22.29 11.10
CA ALA A 175 -18.50 21.55 10.00
C ALA A 175 -17.66 22.46 9.08
N ASP A 176 -18.07 23.72 8.90
CA ASP A 176 -17.33 24.71 8.12
C ASP A 176 -16.03 25.12 8.80
N ALA A 177 -16.06 25.29 10.12
CA ALA A 177 -14.86 25.56 10.90
C ALA A 177 -13.90 24.36 10.91
N LEU A 178 -14.43 23.12 10.95
CA LEU A 178 -13.63 21.90 10.81
C LEU A 178 -12.97 21.79 9.42
N TRP A 179 -13.69 22.15 8.36
CA TRP A 179 -13.14 22.21 7.00
C TRP A 179 -11.98 23.21 6.93
N TRP A 180 -12.20 24.43 7.42
CA TRP A 180 -11.17 25.46 7.51
C TRP A 180 -9.95 24.98 8.31
N GLY A 181 -10.17 24.38 9.49
CA GLY A 181 -9.12 23.88 10.35
C GLY A 181 -8.30 22.79 9.67
N LEU A 182 -8.94 21.86 8.96
CA LEU A 182 -8.27 20.80 8.21
C LEU A 182 -7.40 21.37 7.07
N ILE A 183 -7.94 22.28 6.26
CA ILE A 183 -7.23 22.92 5.13
C ILE A 183 -6.06 23.77 5.63
N THR A 184 -6.22 24.45 6.76
CA THR A 184 -5.18 25.30 7.38
C THR A 184 -4.06 24.47 8.01
N LEU A 185 -4.40 23.47 8.84
CA LEU A 185 -3.40 22.62 9.51
C LEU A 185 -2.68 21.68 8.55
N ALA A 186 -3.32 21.29 7.44
CA ALA A 186 -2.68 20.56 6.35
C ALA A 186 -1.83 21.46 5.43
N THR A 187 -1.74 22.77 5.70
CA THR A 187 -0.98 23.76 4.89
C THR A 187 -1.43 23.86 3.43
N ILE A 188 -2.69 23.52 3.13
CA ILE A 188 -3.26 23.65 1.78
C ILE A 188 -3.64 25.10 1.51
N GLY A 189 -4.39 25.71 2.43
CA GLY A 189 -4.74 27.13 2.38
C GLY A 189 -5.47 27.58 1.12
N TYR A 190 -6.64 27.00 0.82
CA TYR A 190 -7.45 27.41 -0.35
C TYR A 190 -7.88 28.88 -0.30
N GLY A 191 -8.06 29.44 0.91
CA GLY A 191 -8.49 30.83 1.11
C GLY A 191 -10.00 31.05 0.90
N ASP A 192 -10.77 29.98 0.82
CA ASP A 192 -12.24 29.99 0.71
C ASP A 192 -12.94 30.36 2.02
N LYS A 193 -12.30 30.11 3.17
CA LYS A 193 -12.76 30.50 4.51
C LYS A 193 -11.60 31.06 5.30
N THR A 194 -11.78 32.19 5.97
CA THR A 194 -10.71 32.88 6.73
C THR A 194 -11.28 33.67 7.90
N PRO A 195 -10.73 33.53 9.13
CA PRO A 195 -11.19 34.34 10.26
C PRO A 195 -10.97 35.83 9.98
N LYS A 196 -12.03 36.64 10.13
CA LYS A 196 -11.99 38.07 9.83
C LYS A 196 -11.65 38.87 11.09
N THR A 197 -12.11 38.42 12.25
CA THR A 197 -11.88 39.12 13.52
C THR A 197 -10.40 39.05 13.94
N TRP A 198 -9.95 40.06 14.68
CA TRP A 198 -8.60 40.05 15.25
C TRP A 198 -8.40 38.88 16.22
N GLU A 199 -9.41 38.58 17.04
CA GLU A 199 -9.38 37.47 18.00
C GLU A 199 -9.31 36.11 17.31
N GLY A 200 -10.14 35.90 16.29
CA GLY A 200 -10.13 34.67 15.48
C GLY A 200 -8.80 34.49 14.75
N ARG A 201 -8.21 35.58 14.22
CA ARG A 201 -6.87 35.54 13.60
C ARG A 201 -5.77 35.21 14.60
N LEU A 202 -5.83 35.72 15.83
CA LEU A 202 -4.85 35.41 16.87
C LEU A 202 -4.92 33.93 17.29
N ILE A 203 -6.13 33.41 17.47
CA ILE A 203 -6.37 31.99 17.76
C ILE A 203 -5.89 31.14 16.58
N ALA A 204 -6.25 31.49 15.35
CA ALA A 204 -5.82 30.77 14.16
C ALA A 204 -4.29 30.75 14.01
N ALA A 205 -3.61 31.88 14.23
CA ALA A 205 -2.16 31.97 14.13
C ALA A 205 -1.46 31.08 15.17
N THR A 206 -1.90 31.11 16.43
CA THR A 206 -1.32 30.30 17.51
C THR A 206 -1.53 28.81 17.30
N PHE A 207 -2.75 28.39 16.96
CA PHE A 207 -3.06 26.99 16.71
C PHE A 207 -2.47 26.47 15.38
N SER A 208 -2.30 27.32 14.37
CA SER A 208 -1.63 26.97 13.11
C SER A 208 -0.17 26.57 13.36
N LEU A 209 0.59 27.35 14.15
CA LEU A 209 1.99 27.02 14.47
C LEU A 209 2.12 25.64 15.14
N ILE A 210 1.21 25.33 16.07
CA ILE A 210 1.22 24.06 16.80
C ILE A 210 0.75 22.93 15.89
N GLY A 211 -0.42 23.08 15.25
CA GLY A 211 -1.06 22.01 14.51
C GLY A 211 -0.31 21.61 13.23
N VAL A 212 0.27 22.57 12.50
CA VAL A 212 1.11 22.27 11.32
C VAL A 212 2.30 21.40 11.70
N SER A 213 2.93 21.69 12.85
CA SER A 213 4.06 20.89 13.35
C SER A 213 3.64 19.43 13.58
N PHE A 214 2.50 19.18 14.22
CA PHE A 214 2.01 17.82 14.47
C PHE A 214 1.53 17.09 13.22
N PHE A 215 0.92 17.78 12.26
CA PHE A 215 0.51 17.20 10.97
C PHE A 215 1.71 16.86 10.07
N ALA A 216 2.85 17.54 10.23
CA ALA A 216 4.09 17.24 9.51
C ALA A 216 4.86 16.03 10.08
N LEU A 217 4.71 15.73 11.38
CA LEU A 217 5.44 14.65 12.06
C LEU A 217 5.28 13.26 11.41
N PRO A 218 4.07 12.80 11.02
CA PRO A 218 3.89 11.52 10.33
C PRO A 218 4.79 11.35 9.11
N ALA A 219 4.93 12.39 8.28
CA ALA A 219 5.78 12.35 7.10
C ALA A 219 7.27 12.22 7.49
N GLY A 220 7.71 12.97 8.52
CA GLY A 220 9.08 12.91 9.04
C GLY A 220 9.43 11.55 9.66
N ILE A 221 8.55 10.99 10.49
CA ILE A 221 8.73 9.69 11.16
C ILE A 221 8.78 8.55 10.12
N LEU A 222 7.88 8.57 9.13
CA LEU A 222 7.89 7.56 8.07
C LEU A 222 9.12 7.70 7.17
N GLY A 223 9.54 8.92 6.85
CA GLY A 223 10.74 9.20 6.06
C GLY A 223 12.01 8.66 6.74
N SER A 224 12.20 8.98 8.02
CA SER A 224 13.35 8.50 8.80
C SER A 224 13.31 6.99 9.02
N GLY A 225 12.13 6.42 9.32
CA GLY A 225 11.96 4.98 9.50
C GLY A 225 12.24 4.17 8.23
N LEU A 226 11.88 4.69 7.05
CA LEU A 226 12.22 4.07 5.77
C LEU A 226 13.73 4.19 5.48
N ALA A 227 14.34 5.36 5.72
CA ALA A 227 15.77 5.56 5.52
C ALA A 227 16.60 4.59 6.39
N LEU A 228 16.26 4.44 7.67
CA LEU A 228 16.91 3.51 8.59
C LEU A 228 16.77 2.06 8.11
N LYS A 229 15.59 1.65 7.63
CA LYS A 229 15.40 0.29 7.09
C LYS A 229 16.18 0.02 5.84
N VAL A 230 16.27 0.99 4.94
CA VAL A 230 17.11 0.85 3.74
C VAL A 230 18.57 0.70 4.13
N GLN A 231 19.05 1.49 5.09
CA GLN A 231 20.41 1.40 5.62
C GLN A 231 20.67 0.03 6.29
N GLU A 232 19.73 -0.47 7.10
CA GLU A 232 19.80 -1.80 7.69
C GLU A 232 19.86 -2.89 6.62
N GLN A 233 19.00 -2.83 5.59
CA GLN A 233 19.01 -3.80 4.49
C GLN A 233 20.34 -3.81 3.74
N HIS A 234 20.96 -2.64 3.53
CA HIS A 234 22.31 -2.56 2.97
C HIS A 234 23.33 -3.25 3.88
N ARG A 235 23.25 -3.07 5.20
CA ARG A 235 24.13 -3.76 6.16
C ARG A 235 23.92 -5.28 6.16
N GLN A 236 22.68 -5.73 5.93
CA GLN A 236 22.34 -7.15 5.83
C GLN A 236 22.81 -7.82 4.54
N LYS A 237 23.07 -7.07 3.45
CA LYS A 237 23.67 -7.66 2.23
C LYS A 237 25.09 -8.22 2.47
N HIS A 238 25.77 -7.82 3.54
CA HIS A 238 27.03 -8.43 3.99
C HIS A 238 26.85 -9.82 4.67
N PHE A 239 25.65 -10.42 4.63
CA PHE A 239 25.35 -11.72 5.26
C PHE A 239 25.81 -12.98 4.50
N GLU A 240 26.78 -12.90 3.60
CA GLU A 240 27.47 -14.13 3.12
C GLU A 240 28.02 -14.96 4.29
N LYS A 241 28.28 -14.32 5.44
CA LYS A 241 28.66 -14.97 6.71
C LYS A 241 27.57 -15.86 7.33
N ARG A 242 26.27 -15.71 7.00
CA ARG A 242 25.17 -16.55 7.56
C ARG A 242 24.96 -17.88 6.84
N ARG A 243 25.62 -18.11 5.69
CA ARG A 243 25.44 -19.36 4.94
C ARG A 243 26.03 -20.57 5.67
N LYS A 244 27.19 -20.41 6.31
CA LYS A 244 27.86 -21.44 7.11
C LYS A 244 27.03 -21.90 8.34
N PRO A 245 26.59 -21.00 9.24
CA PRO A 245 25.80 -21.44 10.41
C PRO A 245 24.45 -22.06 10.04
N ALA A 246 23.81 -21.61 8.94
CA ALA A 246 22.59 -22.25 8.46
C ALA A 246 22.84 -23.68 7.96
N ALA A 247 23.94 -23.92 7.24
CA ALA A 247 24.31 -25.26 6.79
C ALA A 247 24.67 -26.18 7.96
N GLU A 248 25.42 -25.67 8.95
CA GLU A 248 25.76 -26.40 10.18
C GLU A 248 24.51 -26.81 10.96
N LEU A 249 23.51 -25.93 11.08
CA LEU A 249 22.25 -26.25 11.75
C LEU A 249 21.50 -27.39 11.04
N ILE A 250 21.43 -27.37 9.71
CA ILE A 250 20.77 -28.44 8.93
C ILE A 250 21.52 -29.77 9.11
N GLN A 251 22.86 -29.74 9.07
CA GLN A 251 23.69 -30.92 9.29
C GLN A 251 23.52 -31.48 10.71
N ALA A 252 23.48 -30.62 11.74
CA ALA A 252 23.26 -31.02 13.12
C ALA A 252 21.85 -31.61 13.33
N ALA A 253 20.81 -30.99 12.76
CA ALA A 253 19.45 -31.50 12.82
C ALA A 253 19.32 -32.88 12.16
N TRP A 254 19.98 -33.11 11.03
CA TRP A 254 20.01 -34.41 10.38
C TRP A 254 20.78 -35.45 11.20
N ARG A 255 21.94 -35.08 11.78
CA ARG A 255 22.71 -35.96 12.67
C ARG A 255 21.88 -36.39 13.88
N TYR A 256 21.16 -35.46 14.53
CA TYR A 256 20.26 -35.79 15.63
C TYR A 256 19.13 -36.73 15.18
N TYR A 257 18.49 -36.45 14.05
CA TYR A 257 17.46 -37.34 13.50
C TYR A 257 17.99 -38.75 13.20
N ALA A 258 19.24 -38.86 12.73
CA ALA A 258 19.90 -40.14 12.43
C ALA A 258 20.35 -40.92 13.69
N THR A 259 20.38 -40.29 14.87
CA THR A 259 20.71 -40.98 16.14
C THR A 259 19.55 -41.79 16.74
N ASN A 260 18.39 -41.86 16.07
CA ASN A 260 17.26 -42.66 16.57
C ASN A 260 17.59 -44.17 16.53
N PRO A 261 17.62 -44.87 17.68
CA PRO A 261 18.03 -46.27 17.77
C PRO A 261 17.07 -47.24 17.06
N ASN A 262 15.83 -46.84 16.81
CA ASN A 262 14.84 -47.67 16.11
C ASN A 262 15.08 -47.72 14.59
N ARG A 263 16.02 -46.93 14.06
CA ARG A 263 16.29 -46.85 12.62
C ARG A 263 17.67 -47.41 12.27
N LEU A 264 17.72 -48.72 12.08
CA LEU A 264 18.95 -49.44 11.72
C LEU A 264 19.46 -49.09 10.29
N ASP A 265 18.62 -48.49 9.44
CA ASP A 265 18.98 -48.15 8.06
C ASP A 265 19.95 -46.95 7.96
N LEU A 266 20.05 -46.12 9.01
CA LEU A 266 20.83 -44.87 9.03
C LEU A 266 22.28 -45.09 9.51
N VAL A 267 22.93 -46.11 8.97
CA VAL A 267 24.28 -46.58 9.35
C VAL A 267 25.39 -45.57 9.07
N ALA A 268 25.20 -44.66 8.10
CA ALA A 268 26.23 -43.72 7.68
C ALA A 268 26.69 -42.76 8.80
N THR A 269 25.78 -42.33 9.67
CA THR A 269 26.11 -41.46 10.81
C THR A 269 26.89 -42.22 11.87
N TRP A 270 26.45 -43.44 12.20
CA TRP A 270 27.11 -44.29 13.20
C TRP A 270 28.49 -44.75 12.73
N ARG A 271 28.66 -45.12 11.45
CA ARG A 271 29.96 -45.46 10.86
C ARG A 271 31.00 -44.36 10.97
N PHE A 272 30.60 -43.10 10.83
CA PHE A 272 31.51 -41.96 11.02
C PHE A 272 32.03 -41.92 12.46
N TYR A 273 31.15 -42.03 13.46
CA TYR A 273 31.57 -42.06 14.87
C TYR A 273 32.35 -43.32 15.22
N GLU A 274 31.95 -44.50 14.74
CA GLU A 274 32.69 -45.75 14.92
C GLU A 274 34.11 -45.67 14.31
N SER A 275 34.26 -45.07 13.12
CA SER A 275 35.56 -44.86 12.48
C SER A 275 36.46 -43.84 13.20
N ILE A 276 35.87 -42.87 13.89
CA ILE A 276 36.61 -41.85 14.66
C ILE A 276 36.97 -42.38 16.05
N VAL A 277 36.04 -43.06 16.71
CA VAL A 277 36.24 -43.69 18.03
C VAL A 277 37.22 -44.87 17.95
N SER A 278 37.37 -45.49 16.78
CA SER A 278 38.37 -46.55 16.54
C SER A 278 39.81 -46.06 16.33
N PHE A 279 40.07 -44.74 16.39
CA PHE A 279 41.45 -44.26 16.59
C PHE A 279 41.97 -44.68 17.98
N PRO A 280 43.20 -45.20 18.07
CA PRO A 280 43.63 -46.08 19.15
C PRO A 280 44.04 -45.28 20.40
N PHE A 281 43.08 -44.79 21.18
CA PHE A 281 43.36 -44.39 22.57
C PHE A 281 42.69 -45.30 23.60
N PHE A 282 41.76 -46.16 23.17
CA PHE A 282 41.14 -47.19 24.01
C PHE A 282 41.34 -48.60 23.44
N ARG A 283 42.53 -48.86 22.88
CA ARG A 283 43.03 -50.23 22.71
C ARG A 283 44.15 -50.45 23.72
N GLN A 284 43.81 -50.42 25.01
CA GLN A 284 44.67 -51.00 26.04
C GLN A 284 44.42 -52.51 26.04
N VAL A 285 45.56 -53.19 25.92
CA VAL A 285 45.88 -54.63 25.98
C VAL A 285 44.92 -55.48 26.78
#